data_AF-A0A946MCL3-F1
#
_entry.id   AF-A0A946MCL3-F1
#
_cell.length_a   1.000
_cell.length_b   1.000
_cell.length_c   1.000
_cell.angle_alpha   90.00
_cell.angle_beta   90.00
_cell.angle_gamma   90.00
#
_symmetry.space_group_name_H-M   'P 1'
#
loop_
_entity.id
_entity.type
_entity.pdbx_description
1 polymer ?
#
loop_
_entity_poly.entity_id
_entity_poly.type
_entity_poly.pdbx_seq_one_letter_code
_entity_poly.pdbx_strand_id
1 'polypeptide(L)'
;MTSPHDLMLQVDTLLSHVWMVRTFLKHSDEAEDDDELRAVHRGLYDYALSLGSHYANDDAESYLKQAKKKFRRLREANDLFQEIQSEISNHTNFKMAARSLAATVDDVAELLDI
;
A
#
# COMPACT_ATOMS: atom_id res chain seq x y z
N MET A 1 -14.12 -20.86 -8.11
CA MET A 1 -13.35 -19.86 -8.89
C MET A 1 -13.83 -18.50 -8.45
N THR A 2 -12.94 -17.68 -7.90
CA THR A 2 -13.21 -16.28 -7.56
C THR A 2 -13.38 -15.49 -8.86
N SER A 3 -14.42 -14.68 -9.01
CA SER A 3 -14.58 -13.85 -10.21
C SER A 3 -13.56 -12.69 -10.20
N PRO A 4 -13.23 -12.09 -11.36
CA PRO A 4 -12.37 -10.90 -11.41
C PRO A 4 -12.90 -9.76 -10.53
N HIS A 5 -14.23 -9.59 -10.48
CA HIS A 5 -14.87 -8.60 -9.63
C HIS A 5 -14.66 -8.92 -8.14
N ASP A 6 -14.87 -10.16 -7.70
CA ASP A 6 -14.62 -10.56 -6.31
C ASP A 6 -13.14 -10.37 -5.93
N LEU A 7 -12.23 -10.60 -6.86
CA LEU A 7 -10.80 -10.40 -6.66
C LEU A 7 -10.45 -8.90 -6.52
N MET A 8 -11.03 -8.05 -7.37
CA MET A 8 -10.90 -6.59 -7.26
C MET A 8 -11.34 -6.12 -5.87
N LEU A 9 -12.51 -6.56 -5.39
CA LEU A 9 -13.01 -6.16 -4.07
C LEU A 9 -12.10 -6.61 -2.92
N GLN A 10 -11.50 -7.79 -3.02
CA GLN A 10 -10.56 -8.29 -2.02
C GLN A 10 -9.27 -7.45 -2.00
N VAL A 11 -8.70 -7.16 -3.17
CA VAL A 11 -7.50 -6.30 -3.27
C VAL A 11 -7.81 -4.88 -2.78
N ASP A 12 -8.98 -4.32 -3.13
CA ASP A 12 -9.36 -2.98 -2.69
C ASP A 12 -9.62 -2.91 -1.18
N THR A 13 -10.17 -3.98 -0.60
CA THR A 13 -10.28 -4.12 0.86
C THR A 13 -8.90 -4.07 1.52
N LEU A 14 -7.91 -4.79 0.99
CA LEU A 14 -6.53 -4.73 1.49
C LEU A 14 -5.93 -3.32 1.32
N LEU A 15 -6.25 -2.60 0.24
CA LEU A 15 -5.82 -1.21 0.06
C LEU A 15 -6.35 -0.24 1.11
N SER A 16 -7.44 -0.56 1.81
CA SER A 16 -7.86 0.23 2.97
C SER A 16 -6.77 0.28 4.06
N HIS A 17 -6.04 -0.82 4.28
CA HIS A 17 -4.91 -0.85 5.22
C HIS A 17 -3.75 0.00 4.72
N VAL A 18 -3.42 -0.06 3.43
CA VAL A 18 -2.42 0.81 2.80
C VAL A 18 -2.78 2.27 2.98
N TRP A 19 -4.06 2.63 2.81
CA TRP A 19 -4.53 4.01 2.99
C TRP A 19 -4.44 4.48 4.44
N MET A 20 -4.76 3.60 5.40
CA MET A 20 -4.62 3.90 6.83
C MET A 20 -3.16 4.14 7.21
N VAL A 21 -2.24 3.27 6.78
CA VAL A 21 -0.79 3.45 7.00
C VAL A 21 -0.31 4.74 6.35
N ARG A 22 -0.62 4.96 5.07
CA ARG A 22 -0.26 6.20 4.36
C ARG A 22 -0.74 7.44 5.09
N THR A 23 -1.96 7.41 5.61
CA THR A 23 -2.55 8.57 6.31
C THR A 23 -1.87 8.81 7.64
N PHE A 24 -1.53 7.75 8.38
CA PHE A 24 -0.72 7.84 9.60
C PHE A 24 0.65 8.46 9.30
N LEU A 25 1.42 7.90 8.35
CA LEU A 25 2.77 8.38 8.03
C LEU A 25 2.79 9.80 7.48
N LYS A 26 1.79 10.19 6.67
CA LYS A 26 1.73 11.55 6.12
C LYS A 26 1.61 12.62 7.23
N HIS A 27 0.95 12.30 8.34
CA HIS A 27 0.64 13.26 9.41
C HIS A 27 1.45 13.01 10.68
N SER A 28 2.48 12.17 10.62
CA SER A 28 3.43 12.03 11.71
C SER A 28 4.46 13.16 11.66
N ASP A 29 4.85 13.68 12.82
CA ASP A 29 5.87 14.73 12.93
C ASP A 29 7.18 14.31 12.22
N GLU A 30 7.52 13.01 12.28
CA GLU A 30 8.71 12.46 11.63
C GLU A 30 8.73 12.68 10.09
N ALA A 31 7.59 12.82 9.42
CA ALA A 31 7.53 13.03 7.98
C ALA A 31 7.80 14.49 7.56
N GLU A 32 7.80 15.43 8.52
CA GLU A 32 8.21 16.82 8.27
C GLU A 32 9.71 16.93 8.05
N ASP A 33 10.49 16.07 8.70
CA ASP A 33 11.95 16.12 8.70
C ASP A 33 12.62 15.00 7.90
N ASP A 34 11.92 13.90 7.62
CA ASP A 34 12.49 12.72 6.94
C ASP A 34 12.00 12.56 5.48
N ASP A 35 12.92 12.73 4.52
CA ASP A 35 12.63 12.62 3.09
C ASP A 35 12.30 11.20 2.61
N GLU A 36 12.84 10.18 3.27
CA GLU A 36 12.62 8.77 2.92
C GLU A 36 11.24 8.33 3.40
N LEU A 37 10.82 8.73 4.59
CA LEU A 37 9.45 8.53 5.08
C LEU A 37 8.44 9.24 4.19
N ARG A 38 8.78 10.43 3.71
CA ARG A 38 7.97 11.13 2.69
C ARG A 38 7.88 10.35 1.40
N ALA A 39 8.95 9.69 0.97
CA ALA A 39 8.92 8.84 -0.22
C ALA A 39 7.99 7.63 -0.02
N VAL A 40 8.00 7.00 1.16
CA VAL A 40 7.09 5.90 1.50
C VAL A 40 5.63 6.33 1.34
N HIS A 41 5.16 7.34 2.07
CA HIS A 41 3.73 7.67 2.05
C HIS A 41 3.25 8.24 0.70
N ARG A 42 4.17 8.80 -0.10
CA ARG A 42 3.90 9.20 -1.49
C ARG A 42 3.77 7.97 -2.41
N GLY A 43 4.66 6.99 -2.28
CA GLY A 43 4.58 5.74 -3.03
C GLY A 43 3.29 4.96 -2.76
N LEU A 44 2.86 4.89 -1.50
CA LEU A 44 1.58 4.28 -1.11
C LEU A 44 0.39 5.03 -1.74
N TYR A 45 0.42 6.36 -1.71
CA TYR A 45 -0.61 7.19 -2.33
C TYR A 45 -0.68 6.98 -3.85
N ASP A 46 0.46 7.02 -4.54
CA ASP A 46 0.52 6.88 -5.99
C ASP A 46 0.01 5.52 -6.46
N TYR A 47 0.30 4.44 -5.72
CA TYR A 47 -0.23 3.11 -6.02
C TYR A 47 -1.76 3.08 -5.91
N ALA A 48 -2.31 3.48 -4.76
CA ALA A 48 -3.75 3.50 -4.51
C ALA A 48 -4.49 4.42 -5.50
N LEU A 49 -3.97 5.62 -5.76
CA LEU A 49 -4.54 6.57 -6.71
C LEU A 49 -4.63 5.98 -8.12
N SER A 50 -3.62 5.21 -8.54
CA SER A 50 -3.58 4.62 -9.87
C SER A 50 -4.66 3.55 -10.11
N LEU A 51 -5.30 3.06 -9.05
CA LEU A 51 -6.34 2.04 -9.10
C LEU A 51 -7.75 2.63 -8.92
N GLY A 52 -7.85 3.79 -8.26
CA GLY A 52 -9.13 4.39 -7.87
C GLY A 52 -10.09 4.67 -9.03
N SER A 53 -9.59 5.06 -10.21
CA SER A 53 -10.48 5.29 -11.37
C SER A 53 -11.07 4.01 -11.92
N HIS A 54 -10.36 2.87 -11.85
CA HIS A 54 -10.90 1.59 -12.28
C HIS A 54 -11.94 1.07 -11.29
N TYR A 55 -11.65 1.18 -10.00
CA TYR A 55 -12.58 0.81 -8.93
C TYR A 55 -13.89 1.60 -9.01
N ALA A 56 -13.80 2.93 -9.16
CA ALA A 56 -14.97 3.80 -9.26
C ALA A 56 -15.87 3.52 -10.47
N ASN A 57 -15.34 2.89 -11.51
CA ASN A 57 -16.07 2.51 -12.72
C ASN A 57 -16.48 1.03 -12.73
N ASP A 58 -16.27 0.30 -11.64
CA ASP A 58 -16.52 -1.14 -11.54
C ASP A 58 -15.79 -1.97 -12.63
N ASP A 59 -14.63 -1.48 -13.07
CA ASP A 59 -13.82 -2.07 -14.13
C ASP A 59 -12.77 -3.02 -13.54
N ALA A 60 -13.23 -4.21 -13.16
CA ALA A 60 -12.40 -5.22 -12.50
C ALA A 60 -11.19 -5.67 -13.34
N GLU A 61 -11.33 -5.82 -14.65
CA GLU A 61 -10.24 -6.28 -15.51
C GLU A 61 -9.12 -5.25 -15.58
N SER A 62 -9.46 -3.98 -15.82
CA SER A 62 -8.45 -2.92 -15.86
C SER A 62 -7.85 -2.66 -14.48
N TYR A 63 -8.65 -2.74 -13.41
CA TYR A 63 -8.16 -2.63 -12.03
C TYR A 63 -7.06 -3.67 -11.77
N LEU A 64 -7.34 -4.95 -11.98
CA LEU A 64 -6.40 -6.04 -11.69
C LEU A 64 -5.16 -5.97 -12.58
N LYS A 65 -5.34 -5.63 -13.86
CA LYS A 65 -4.21 -5.42 -14.79
C LYS A 65 -3.30 -4.28 -14.31
N GLN A 66 -3.88 -3.17 -13.86
CA GLN A 66 -3.14 -2.02 -13.36
C GLN A 66 -2.46 -2.34 -12.02
N ALA A 67 -3.14 -3.04 -11.11
CA ALA A 67 -2.60 -3.48 -9.83
C ALA A 67 -1.33 -4.33 -10.04
N LYS A 68 -1.41 -5.39 -10.85
CA LYS A 68 -0.24 -6.22 -11.22
C LYS A 68 0.88 -5.39 -11.85
N LYS A 69 0.55 -4.54 -12.82
CA LYS A 69 1.53 -3.71 -13.53
C LYS A 69 2.28 -2.76 -12.60
N LYS A 70 1.64 -2.27 -11.54
CA LYS A 70 2.20 -1.28 -10.62
C LYS A 70 2.66 -1.86 -9.28
N PHE A 71 2.41 -3.13 -9.01
CA PHE A 71 2.68 -3.77 -7.72
C PHE A 71 4.11 -3.57 -7.23
N ARG A 72 5.10 -3.60 -8.15
CA ARG A 72 6.51 -3.32 -7.84
C ARG A 72 6.68 -2.02 -7.02
N ARG A 73 5.90 -0.97 -7.30
CA ARG A 73 5.96 0.30 -6.56
C ARG A 73 5.42 0.19 -5.13
N LEU A 74 4.37 -0.59 -4.93
CA LEU A 74 3.83 -0.87 -3.59
C LEU A 74 4.87 -1.65 -2.76
N ARG A 75 5.49 -2.68 -3.37
CA ARG A 75 6.57 -3.44 -2.76
C ARG A 75 7.75 -2.55 -2.39
N GLU A 76 8.25 -1.73 -3.32
CA GLU A 76 9.36 -0.80 -3.06
C GLU A 76 9.06 0.17 -1.91
N ALA A 77 7.84 0.72 -1.83
CA ALA A 77 7.45 1.61 -0.73
C ALA A 77 7.39 0.87 0.61
N ASN A 78 6.92 -0.39 0.63
CA ASN A 78 6.99 -1.22 1.82
C ASN A 78 8.43 -1.50 2.24
N ASP A 79 9.27 -1.93 1.30
CA ASP A 79 10.62 -2.39 1.61
C ASP A 79 11.45 -1.25 2.19
N LEU A 80 11.33 -0.06 1.58
CA LEU A 80 11.89 1.16 2.15
C LEU A 80 11.37 1.41 3.56
N PHE A 81 10.06 1.27 3.81
CA PHE A 81 9.53 1.49 5.16
C PHE A 81 10.06 0.48 6.17
N GLN A 82 10.22 -0.79 5.81
CA GLN A 82 10.81 -1.80 6.71
C GLN A 82 12.27 -1.49 7.04
N GLU A 83 13.02 -0.96 6.08
CA GLU A 83 14.42 -0.57 6.26
C GLU A 83 14.55 0.59 7.24
N ILE A 84 13.79 1.67 7.05
CA ILE A 84 13.99 2.93 7.78
C ILE A 84 13.20 3.02 9.09
N GLN A 85 12.14 2.24 9.28
CA GLN A 85 11.18 2.45 10.38
C GLN A 85 11.83 2.48 11.77
N SER A 86 12.80 1.60 12.05
CA SER A 86 13.44 1.52 13.38
C SER A 86 14.36 2.71 13.68
N GLU A 87 14.91 3.34 12.65
CA GLU A 87 15.77 4.52 12.77
C GLU A 87 14.93 5.78 12.99
N ILE A 88 13.77 5.84 12.32
CA ILE A 88 12.81 6.94 12.43
C ILE A 88 12.16 6.99 13.81
N SER A 89 11.55 5.87 14.25
CA SER A 89 10.75 5.88 15.48
C SER A 89 10.59 4.50 16.06
N ASN A 90 10.81 4.35 17.37
CA ASN A 90 10.57 3.10 18.10
C ASN A 90 9.16 2.97 18.66
N HIS A 91 8.29 3.95 18.40
CA HIS A 91 6.92 3.98 18.90
C HIS A 91 6.08 2.82 18.34
N THR A 92 5.17 2.28 19.15
CA THR A 92 4.34 1.12 18.78
C THR A 92 3.53 1.35 17.49
N ASN A 93 3.04 2.57 17.25
CA ASN A 93 2.28 2.88 16.04
C ASN A 93 3.10 2.68 14.76
N PHE A 94 4.39 3.06 14.75
CA PHE A 94 5.27 2.85 13.60
C PHE A 94 5.54 1.36 13.36
N LYS A 95 5.80 0.61 14.44
CA LYS A 95 5.98 -0.85 14.37
C LYS A 95 4.74 -1.57 13.83
N MET A 96 3.55 -1.15 14.29
CA MET A 96 2.28 -1.72 13.83
C MET A 96 1.96 -1.30 12.39
N ALA A 97 2.27 -0.07 12.00
CA ALA A 97 2.12 0.40 10.63
C ALA A 97 3.01 -0.39 9.67
N ALA A 98 4.28 -0.61 10.03
CA ALA A 98 5.22 -1.41 9.24
C ALA A 98 4.74 -2.86 9.11
N ARG A 99 4.31 -3.48 10.23
CA ARG A 99 3.75 -4.84 10.20
C ARG A 99 2.47 -4.94 9.36
N SER A 100 1.56 -3.98 9.52
CA SER A 100 0.30 -3.96 8.77
C SER A 100 0.56 -3.81 7.28
N LEU A 101 1.48 -2.92 6.89
CA LEU A 101 1.85 -2.73 5.49
C LEU A 101 2.47 -4.01 4.91
N ALA A 102 3.45 -4.60 5.60
CA ALA A 102 4.12 -5.82 5.13
C ALA A 102 3.11 -6.95 4.85
N ALA A 103 2.24 -7.25 5.83
CA ALA A 103 1.20 -8.27 5.68
C ALA A 103 0.27 -7.96 4.50
N THR A 104 -0.16 -6.70 4.37
CA THR A 104 -1.05 -6.27 3.29
C THR A 104 -0.40 -6.45 1.92
N VAL A 105 0.89 -6.10 1.79
CA VAL A 105 1.60 -6.25 0.50
C VAL A 105 1.76 -7.73 0.14
N ASP A 106 2.05 -8.59 1.11
CA ASP A 106 2.17 -10.03 0.89
C ASP A 106 0.82 -10.64 0.47
N ASP A 107 -0.27 -10.30 1.16
CA ASP A 107 -1.63 -10.76 0.83
C ASP A 107 -2.08 -10.26 -0.55
N VAL A 108 -1.74 -9.01 -0.92
CA VAL A 108 -2.01 -8.49 -2.28
C VAL A 108 -1.20 -9.25 -3.33
N ALA A 109 0.06 -9.60 -3.06
CA ALA A 109 0.87 -10.41 -3.96
C ALA A 109 0.23 -11.79 -4.19
N GLU A 110 -0.20 -12.45 -3.12
CA GLU A 110 -0.88 -13.75 -3.18
C GLU A 110 -2.16 -13.68 -4.03
N LEU A 111 -3.02 -12.68 -3.78
CA LEU A 111 -4.25 -12.48 -4.56
C LEU A 111 -3.97 -12.19 -6.04
N LEU A 112 -2.88 -11.49 -6.33
CA LEU A 112 -2.49 -11.14 -7.69
C LEU A 112 -1.63 -12.20 -8.39
N ASP A 113 -1.23 -13.27 -7.71
CA ASP A 113 -0.36 -14.34 -8.19
C ASP A 113 0.98 -13.81 -8.73
N ILE A 114 1.70 -13.04 -7.89
CA ILE A 114 2.98 -12.37 -8.19
C ILE A 114 3.99 -12.40 -7.04
#